data_AF-A0AAD7GEB6-F1
#
_entry.id   AF-A0AAD7GEB6-F1
#
_cell.length_a   1.000
_cell.length_b   1.000
_cell.length_c   1.000
_cell.angle_alpha   90.00
_cell.angle_beta   90.00
_cell.angle_gamma   90.00
#
_symmetry.space_group_name_H-M   'P 1'
#
loop_
_entity.id
_entity.type
_entity.pdbx_description
1 polymer ?
#
loop_
_entity_poly.entity_id
_entity_poly.type
_entity_poly.pdbx_seq_one_letter_code
_entity_poly.pdbx_strand_id
1 'polypeptide(L)'
;MPALPPRLPVQEVCDHIIAFLAHSRDDLLACSATCRAFVPASQSHLFHDIGFLPPARAGDFDDWYTARGYDEAAACHRLCEILVESPHLIRYIRRIKVHLDAQLLTLLAAIPLSNVREVHLRNAAFPVAEDTLPHLARQLVGLPSVQRVRIWTTPQTSVFLTTILGDGSARLRSIRVFCVAFLGDIAALQPVAQRSPVTELRLDSSVQLGDCFAQPG
;
A
#
# COMPACT_ATOMS: atom_id res chain seq x y z
N MET A 1 -23.38 -51.19 -2.15
CA MET A 1 -22.21 -50.46 -2.66
C MET A 1 -22.13 -49.13 -1.93
N PRO A 2 -21.01 -48.81 -1.25
CA PRO A 2 -20.87 -47.51 -0.61
C PRO A 2 -20.83 -46.43 -1.69
N ALA A 3 -21.62 -45.37 -1.53
CA ALA A 3 -21.59 -44.21 -2.40
C ALA A 3 -20.21 -43.55 -2.29
N LEU A 4 -19.53 -43.36 -3.42
CA LEU A 4 -18.28 -42.60 -3.47
C LEU A 4 -18.56 -41.16 -3.02
N PRO A 5 -17.72 -40.56 -2.16
CA PRO A 5 -17.89 -39.17 -1.76
C PRO A 5 -17.80 -38.25 -2.97
N PRO A 6 -18.57 -37.14 -3.00
CA PRO A 6 -18.53 -36.19 -4.09
C PRO A 6 -17.10 -35.65 -4.23
N ARG A 7 -16.53 -35.77 -5.44
CA ARG A 7 -15.23 -35.17 -5.74
C ARG A 7 -15.40 -33.66 -5.80
N LEU A 8 -14.63 -32.92 -5.01
CA LEU A 8 -14.55 -31.47 -5.12
C LEU A 8 -14.11 -31.10 -6.55
N PRO A 9 -14.65 -30.01 -7.13
CA PRO A 9 -14.13 -29.45 -8.36
C PRO A 9 -12.61 -29.24 -8.23
N VAL A 10 -11.86 -29.63 -9.26
CA VAL A 10 -10.39 -29.53 -9.27
C VAL A 10 -9.93 -28.12 -8.90
N GLN A 11 -10.70 -27.08 -9.29
CA GLN A 11 -10.39 -25.70 -8.98
C GLN A 11 -10.41 -25.40 -7.47
N GLU A 12 -11.37 -25.90 -6.70
CA GLU A 12 -11.47 -25.62 -5.26
C GLU A 12 -10.29 -26.24 -4.50
N VAL A 13 -9.86 -27.43 -4.93
CA VAL A 13 -8.67 -28.10 -4.38
C VAL A 13 -7.41 -27.28 -4.71
N CYS A 14 -7.28 -26.80 -5.95
CA CYS A 14 -6.18 -25.92 -6.35
C CYS A 14 -6.14 -24.64 -5.51
N ASP A 15 -7.28 -23.96 -5.35
CA ASP A 15 -7.38 -22.72 -4.58
C ASP A 15 -7.00 -22.95 -3.11
N HIS A 16 -7.41 -24.08 -2.51
CA HIS A 16 -7.01 -24.46 -1.15
C HIS A 16 -5.51 -24.73 -1.00
N ILE A 17 -4.88 -25.43 -1.95
CA ILE A 17 -3.44 -25.68 -1.95
C ILE A 17 -2.69 -24.35 -2.04
N ILE A 18 -3.08 -23.48 -2.97
CA ILE A 18 -2.42 -22.18 -3.16
C ILE A 18 -2.63 -21.26 -1.94
N ALA A 19 -3.80 -21.29 -1.31
CA ALA A 19 -4.06 -20.54 -0.09
C ALA A 19 -3.11 -20.97 1.05
N PHE A 20 -2.76 -22.25 1.16
CA PHE A 20 -1.78 -22.74 2.12
C PHE A 20 -0.36 -22.21 1.84
N LEU A 21 -0.01 -22.04 0.56
CA LEU A 21 1.28 -21.51 0.10
C LEU A 21 1.36 -19.98 0.09
N ALA A 22 0.30 -19.27 0.48
CA ALA A 22 0.20 -17.81 0.36
C ALA A 22 1.30 -17.00 1.09
N HIS A 23 2.03 -17.64 1.99
CA HIS A 23 3.12 -17.04 2.77
C HIS A 23 4.50 -17.09 2.06
N SER A 24 4.64 -17.91 1.02
CA SER A 24 5.90 -18.12 0.30
C SER A 24 5.77 -17.67 -1.15
N ARG A 25 6.37 -16.53 -1.48
CA ARG A 25 6.33 -15.97 -2.84
C ARG A 25 6.98 -16.90 -3.86
N ASP A 26 8.07 -17.56 -3.47
CA ASP A 26 8.82 -18.46 -4.35
C ASP A 26 8.02 -19.72 -4.69
N ASP A 27 7.30 -20.28 -3.71
CA ASP A 27 6.41 -21.42 -3.94
C ASP A 27 5.24 -21.05 -4.84
N LEU A 28 4.63 -19.87 -4.65
CA LEU A 28 3.57 -19.38 -5.53
C LEU A 28 4.05 -19.20 -6.98
N LEU A 29 5.27 -18.68 -7.16
CA LEU A 29 5.89 -18.56 -8.48
C LEU A 29 6.11 -19.95 -9.11
N ALA A 30 6.70 -20.89 -8.36
CA ALA A 30 6.92 -22.26 -8.80
C ALA A 30 5.60 -22.97 -9.18
N CYS A 31 4.56 -22.83 -8.36
CA CYS A 31 3.22 -23.37 -8.65
C CYS A 31 2.62 -22.78 -9.93
N SER A 32 2.73 -21.46 -10.12
CA SER A 32 2.23 -20.79 -11.32
C SER A 32 2.93 -21.26 -12.60
N ALA A 33 4.22 -21.63 -12.51
CA ALA A 33 4.98 -22.18 -13.63
C ALA A 33 4.71 -23.67 -13.88
N THR A 34 4.35 -24.42 -12.83
CA THR A 34 4.18 -25.88 -12.92
C THR A 34 2.89 -26.28 -13.64
N CYS A 35 1.76 -25.62 -13.34
CA CYS A 35 0.45 -26.00 -13.89
C CYS A 35 -0.46 -24.79 -14.15
N ARG A 36 -1.09 -24.75 -15.32
CA ARG A 36 -2.03 -23.68 -15.70
C ARG A 36 -3.24 -23.54 -14.76
N ALA A 37 -3.68 -24.63 -14.13
CA ALA A 37 -4.78 -24.60 -13.16
C ALA A 37 -4.43 -23.79 -11.89
N PHE A 38 -3.14 -23.68 -11.54
CA PHE A 38 -2.69 -22.90 -10.39
C PHE A 38 -2.49 -21.42 -10.70
N VAL A 39 -2.41 -21.03 -11.97
CA VAL A 39 -2.08 -19.66 -12.38
C VAL A 39 -3.07 -18.63 -11.80
N PRO A 40 -4.41 -18.78 -11.91
CA PRO A 40 -5.33 -17.74 -11.43
C PRO A 40 -5.23 -17.52 -9.92
N ALA A 41 -5.16 -18.61 -9.15
CA ALA A 41 -5.02 -18.56 -7.70
C ALA A 41 -3.66 -17.96 -7.31
N SER A 42 -2.57 -18.43 -7.92
CA SER A 42 -1.22 -17.96 -7.62
C SER A 42 -1.08 -16.47 -7.91
N GLN A 43 -1.55 -16.01 -9.08
CA GLN A 43 -1.56 -14.60 -9.46
C GLN A 43 -2.38 -13.74 -8.49
N SER A 44 -3.53 -14.25 -8.03
CA SER A 44 -4.33 -13.56 -7.01
C SER A 44 -3.50 -13.27 -5.76
N HIS A 45 -2.73 -14.23 -5.25
CA HIS A 45 -1.87 -14.02 -4.09
C HIS A 45 -0.62 -13.17 -4.40
N LEU A 46 0.03 -13.41 -5.55
CA LEU A 46 1.27 -12.72 -5.94
C LEU A 46 1.09 -11.22 -6.19
N PHE A 47 -0.08 -10.82 -6.70
CA PHE A 47 -0.40 -9.44 -7.07
C PHE A 47 -1.41 -8.78 -6.12
N HIS A 48 -1.90 -9.48 -5.08
CA HIS A 48 -2.83 -8.92 -4.10
C HIS A 48 -2.24 -7.69 -3.37
N ASP A 49 -0.95 -7.76 -3.02
CA ASP A 49 -0.23 -6.73 -2.28
C ASP A 49 1.04 -6.34 -3.06
N ILE A 50 0.96 -5.24 -3.82
CA ILE A 50 2.09 -4.71 -4.58
C ILE A 50 2.66 -3.53 -3.81
N GLY A 51 3.94 -3.58 -3.51
CA GLY A 51 4.63 -2.49 -2.84
C GLY A 51 6.07 -2.35 -3.30
N PHE A 52 6.51 -1.10 -3.43
CA PHE A 52 7.93 -0.75 -3.63
C PHE A 52 8.59 -0.23 -2.37
N LEU A 53 7.86 -0.23 -1.26
CA LEU A 53 8.43 0.10 0.03
C LEU A 53 9.37 -1.03 0.47
N PRO A 54 10.55 -0.71 1.01
CA PRO A 54 11.42 -1.71 1.61
C PRO A 54 10.64 -2.46 2.70
N PRO A 55 10.98 -3.73 2.93
CA PRO A 55 10.37 -4.50 4.01
C PRO A 55 10.57 -3.72 5.32
N ALA A 56 9.49 -3.52 6.07
CA ALA A 56 9.48 -2.75 7.31
C ALA A 56 10.20 -3.47 8.48
N ARG A 57 11.22 -4.30 8.22
CA ARG A 57 12.00 -4.92 9.28
C ARG A 57 12.76 -3.80 10.00
N ALA A 58 12.36 -3.60 11.26
CA ALA A 58 12.94 -2.65 12.18
C ALA A 58 14.43 -2.94 12.36
N GLY A 59 15.30 -1.99 12.01
CA GLY A 59 16.75 -2.09 12.25
C GLY A 59 17.57 -1.40 11.16
N ASP A 60 17.46 -1.88 9.91
CA ASP A 60 18.42 -1.55 8.84
C ASP A 60 17.77 -0.73 7.70
N PHE A 61 17.06 0.34 8.06
CA PHE A 61 16.39 1.17 7.05
C PHE A 61 17.39 1.87 6.13
N ASP A 62 18.51 2.40 6.64
CA ASP A 62 19.50 3.11 5.82
C ASP A 62 20.36 2.16 4.97
N ASP A 63 20.64 0.95 5.46
CA ASP A 63 21.48 -0.03 4.76
C ASP A 63 20.79 -0.65 3.54
N TRP A 64 19.47 -0.86 3.57
CA TRP A 64 18.77 -1.44 2.42
C TRP A 64 18.73 -0.51 1.20
N TYR A 65 18.57 0.80 1.41
CA TYR A 65 18.52 1.79 0.34
C TYR A 65 19.88 2.05 -0.29
N THR A 66 20.91 2.21 0.55
CA THR A 66 22.27 2.52 0.08
C THR A 66 22.97 1.31 -0.53
N ALA A 67 22.77 0.10 0.00
CA ALA A 67 23.53 -1.08 -0.44
C ALA A 67 23.13 -1.62 -1.83
N ARG A 68 21.95 -1.29 -2.36
CA ARG A 68 21.48 -1.81 -3.66
C ARG A 68 21.22 -0.76 -4.75
N GLY A 69 21.35 0.54 -4.45
CA GLY A 69 21.02 1.58 -5.42
C GLY A 69 19.59 1.43 -5.96
N TYR A 70 18.66 1.01 -5.10
CA TYR A 70 17.29 0.72 -5.51
C TYR A 70 16.54 2.03 -5.75
N ASP A 71 16.36 2.37 -7.02
CA ASP A 71 15.53 3.50 -7.43
C ASP A 71 14.04 3.11 -7.34
N GLU A 72 13.42 3.47 -6.20
CA GLU A 72 11.99 3.26 -5.96
C GLU A 72 11.14 3.94 -7.03
N ALA A 73 11.51 5.15 -7.47
CA ALA A 73 10.75 5.89 -8.48
C ALA A 73 10.78 5.14 -9.83
N ALA A 74 11.93 4.59 -10.21
CA ALA A 74 12.02 3.75 -11.41
C ALA A 74 11.20 2.45 -11.29
N ALA A 75 11.17 1.80 -10.11
CA ALA A 75 10.37 0.59 -9.91
C ALA A 75 8.86 0.86 -9.99
N CYS A 76 8.45 1.97 -9.39
CA CYS A 76 7.14 2.56 -9.46
C CYS A 76 6.69 2.91 -10.89
N HIS A 77 7.56 3.54 -11.68
CA HIS A 77 7.33 3.80 -13.10
C HIS A 77 7.14 2.51 -13.90
N ARG A 78 8.03 1.54 -13.72
CA ARG A 78 7.92 0.21 -14.35
C ARG A 78 6.62 -0.48 -13.99
N LEU A 79 6.10 -0.33 -12.77
CA LEU A 79 4.77 -0.85 -12.43
C LEU A 79 3.69 -0.21 -13.28
N CYS A 80 3.70 1.10 -13.39
CA CYS A 80 2.69 1.82 -14.15
C CYS A 80 2.71 1.36 -15.62
N GLU A 81 3.91 1.20 -16.21
CA GLU A 81 4.08 0.64 -17.55
C GLU A 81 3.48 -0.77 -17.65
N ILE A 82 3.82 -1.67 -16.72
CA ILE A 82 3.26 -3.04 -16.68
C ILE A 82 1.74 -3.02 -16.55
N LEU A 83 1.16 -2.12 -15.75
CA LEU A 83 -0.30 -2.03 -15.58
C LEU A 83 -1.00 -1.47 -16.81
N VAL A 84 -0.33 -0.60 -17.57
CA VAL A 84 -0.82 -0.09 -18.85
C VAL A 84 -0.75 -1.18 -19.93
N GLU A 85 0.37 -1.92 -20.00
CA GLU A 85 0.55 -3.02 -20.96
C GLU A 85 -0.34 -4.23 -20.63
N SER A 86 -0.57 -4.50 -19.35
CA SER A 86 -1.29 -5.67 -18.84
C SER A 86 -2.42 -5.27 -17.88
N PRO A 87 -3.48 -4.60 -18.38
CA PRO A 87 -4.56 -4.06 -17.56
C PRO A 87 -5.37 -5.15 -16.82
N HIS A 88 -5.32 -6.40 -17.31
CA HIS A 88 -5.95 -7.55 -16.66
C HIS A 88 -5.33 -7.86 -15.29
N LEU A 89 -4.10 -7.40 -14.99
CA LEU A 89 -3.47 -7.57 -13.67
C LEU A 89 -4.15 -6.73 -12.59
N ILE A 90 -4.77 -5.60 -12.96
CA ILE A 90 -5.40 -4.66 -12.04
C ILE A 90 -6.49 -5.34 -11.19
N ARG A 91 -7.16 -6.38 -11.72
CA ARG A 91 -8.21 -7.12 -11.00
C ARG A 91 -7.70 -7.85 -9.75
N TYR A 92 -6.41 -8.18 -9.72
CA TYR A 92 -5.78 -8.90 -8.61
C TYR A 92 -5.28 -7.94 -7.53
N ILE A 93 -5.03 -6.68 -7.87
CA ILE A 93 -4.44 -5.70 -6.96
C ILE A 93 -5.47 -5.22 -5.95
N ARG A 94 -5.24 -5.51 -4.67
CA ARG A 94 -6.09 -5.08 -3.55
C ARG A 94 -5.41 -4.06 -2.67
N ARG A 95 -4.08 -4.15 -2.55
CA ARG A 95 -3.26 -3.24 -1.78
C ARG A 95 -2.11 -2.72 -2.63
N ILE A 96 -1.93 -1.40 -2.62
CA ILE A 96 -0.81 -0.71 -3.26
C ILE A 96 -0.01 0.00 -2.19
N LYS A 97 1.31 -0.18 -2.19
CA LYS A 97 2.25 0.55 -1.33
C LYS A 97 3.26 1.31 -2.16
N VAL A 98 3.17 2.63 -2.15
CA VAL A 98 3.97 3.49 -3.01
C VAL A 98 4.59 4.63 -2.23
N HIS A 99 5.72 5.10 -2.75
CA HIS A 99 6.30 6.35 -2.32
C HIS A 99 5.39 7.51 -2.74
N LEU A 100 5.34 8.56 -1.92
CA LEU A 100 4.63 9.77 -2.25
C LEU A 100 5.45 10.55 -3.27
N ASP A 101 5.10 10.39 -4.54
CA ASP A 101 5.67 11.14 -5.66
C ASP A 101 4.56 11.63 -6.58
N ALA A 102 4.58 12.93 -6.93
CA ALA A 102 3.52 13.57 -7.70
C ALA A 102 3.38 12.97 -9.11
N GLN A 103 4.49 12.55 -9.73
CA GLN A 103 4.46 11.94 -11.05
C GLN A 103 3.80 10.56 -11.00
N LEU A 104 4.22 9.72 -10.06
CA LEU A 104 3.60 8.41 -9.84
C LEU A 104 2.10 8.52 -9.54
N LEU A 105 1.70 9.44 -8.68
CA LEU A 105 0.29 9.59 -8.32
C LEU A 105 -0.56 9.96 -9.54
N THR A 106 -0.03 10.82 -10.41
CA THR A 106 -0.64 11.14 -11.69
C THR A 106 -0.78 9.92 -12.59
N LEU A 107 0.24 9.07 -12.66
CA LEU A 107 0.18 7.82 -13.42
C LEU A 107 -0.82 6.83 -12.83
N LEU A 108 -0.86 6.67 -11.50
CA LEU A 108 -1.83 5.80 -10.82
C LEU A 108 -3.27 6.30 -11.00
N ALA A 109 -3.48 7.61 -11.03
CA ALA A 109 -4.79 8.21 -11.28
C ALA A 109 -5.29 7.97 -12.71
N ALA A 110 -4.38 7.81 -13.68
CA ALA A 110 -4.73 7.44 -15.05
C ALA A 110 -5.14 5.97 -15.20
N ILE A 111 -4.79 5.11 -14.24
CA ILE A 111 -5.07 3.67 -14.27
C ILE A 111 -6.39 3.38 -13.53
N PRO A 112 -7.33 2.61 -14.13
CA PRO A 112 -8.62 2.31 -13.49
C PRO A 112 -8.47 1.26 -12.37
N LEU A 113 -7.98 1.68 -11.20
CA LEU A 113 -7.74 0.88 -9.99
C LEU A 113 -9.05 0.48 -9.27
N SER A 114 -9.96 -0.17 -10.01
CA SER A 114 -11.32 -0.55 -9.59
C SER A 114 -11.40 -1.55 -8.42
N ASN A 115 -10.29 -2.20 -8.09
CA ASN A 115 -10.24 -3.27 -7.09
C ASN A 115 -9.36 -2.94 -5.86
N VAL A 116 -8.67 -1.81 -5.87
CA VAL A 116 -7.73 -1.39 -4.84
C VAL A 116 -8.49 -0.90 -3.62
N ARG A 117 -8.42 -1.66 -2.53
CA ARG A 117 -9.12 -1.35 -1.27
C ARG A 117 -8.24 -0.61 -0.28
N GLU A 118 -6.92 -0.78 -0.39
CA GLU A 118 -5.97 -0.24 0.57
C GLU A 118 -4.79 0.42 -0.14
N VAL A 119 -4.53 1.68 0.19
CA VAL A 119 -3.40 2.45 -0.36
C VAL A 119 -2.48 2.86 0.78
N HIS A 120 -1.20 2.53 0.65
CA HIS A 120 -0.14 2.91 1.59
C HIS A 120 0.76 3.91 0.89
N LEU A 121 0.80 5.12 1.43
CA LEU A 121 1.56 6.25 0.90
C LEU A 121 2.67 6.57 1.86
N ARG A 122 3.92 6.41 1.44
CA ARG A 122 5.07 6.76 2.27
C ARG A 122 5.77 7.98 1.71
N ASN A 123 5.84 9.05 2.48
CA ASN A 123 6.71 10.19 2.19
C ASN A 123 8.08 9.92 2.83
N ALA A 124 9.07 9.47 2.07
CA ALA A 124 10.37 9.08 2.64
C ALA A 124 11.32 10.26 2.87
N ALA A 125 11.16 11.39 2.17
CA ALA A 125 11.98 12.56 2.43
C ALA A 125 11.37 13.81 1.79
N PHE A 126 11.46 14.92 2.52
CA PHE A 126 11.14 16.30 2.11
C PHE A 126 9.70 16.79 2.29
N PRO A 127 9.54 18.09 2.61
CA PRO A 127 8.23 18.74 2.55
C PRO A 127 7.73 18.63 1.12
N VAL A 128 6.67 17.85 0.96
CA VAL A 128 5.91 17.77 -0.28
C VAL A 128 5.36 19.18 -0.52
N ALA A 129 5.63 19.76 -1.69
CA ALA A 129 5.17 21.11 -2.02
C ALA A 129 3.67 21.23 -1.71
N GLU A 130 3.27 22.26 -0.96
CA GLU A 130 1.89 22.41 -0.47
C GLU A 130 0.85 22.30 -1.59
N ASP A 131 1.20 22.72 -2.80
CA ASP A 131 0.34 22.66 -4.00
C ASP A 131 0.05 21.24 -4.50
N THR A 132 0.92 20.26 -4.21
CA THR A 132 0.78 18.88 -4.70
C THR A 132 -0.13 18.03 -3.81
N LEU A 133 -0.22 18.34 -2.52
CA LEU A 133 -1.06 17.63 -1.56
C LEU A 133 -2.56 17.66 -1.89
N PRO A 134 -3.18 18.80 -2.27
CA PRO A 134 -4.61 18.80 -2.59
C PRO A 134 -4.88 18.05 -3.88
N HIS A 135 -3.96 18.09 -4.84
CA HIS A 135 -4.08 17.29 -6.07
C HIS A 135 -4.06 15.79 -5.75
N LEU A 136 -3.09 15.36 -4.94
CA LEU A 136 -2.99 13.99 -4.44
C LEU A 136 -4.26 13.53 -3.71
N ALA A 137 -4.76 14.33 -2.78
CA ALA A 137 -5.93 13.98 -2.01
C ALA A 137 -7.17 13.83 -2.91
N ARG A 138 -7.34 14.70 -3.91
CA ARG A 138 -8.42 14.58 -4.92
C ARG A 138 -8.28 13.31 -5.76
N GLN A 139 -7.07 12.94 -6.17
CA GLN A 139 -6.83 11.71 -6.92
C GLN A 139 -7.19 10.47 -6.09
N LEU A 140 -6.79 10.42 -4.81
CA LEU A 140 -7.14 9.32 -3.90
C LEU A 140 -8.65 9.23 -3.66
N VAL A 141 -9.31 10.38 -3.48
CA VAL A 141 -10.77 10.47 -3.37
C VAL A 141 -11.46 9.94 -4.64
N GLY A 142 -10.86 10.20 -5.81
CA GLY A 142 -11.35 9.72 -7.10
C GLY A 142 -11.30 8.20 -7.27
N LEU A 143 -10.57 7.47 -6.42
CA LEU A 143 -10.48 6.02 -6.49
C LEU A 143 -11.74 5.36 -5.90
N PRO A 144 -12.63 4.78 -6.71
CA PRO A 144 -13.99 4.40 -6.29
C PRO A 144 -14.02 3.19 -5.36
N SER A 145 -12.91 2.47 -5.18
CA SER A 145 -12.86 1.22 -4.42
C SER A 145 -12.02 1.30 -3.14
N VAL A 146 -11.34 2.43 -2.92
CA VAL A 146 -10.45 2.62 -1.77
C VAL A 146 -11.26 2.75 -0.49
N GLN A 147 -10.91 1.91 0.49
CA GLN A 147 -11.56 1.84 1.80
C GLN A 147 -10.61 2.18 2.93
N ARG A 148 -9.31 2.00 2.72
CA ARG A 148 -8.27 2.21 3.73
C ARG A 148 -7.12 2.98 3.13
N VAL A 149 -6.74 4.08 3.75
CA VAL A 149 -5.57 4.86 3.36
C VAL A 149 -4.62 4.91 4.55
N ARG A 150 -3.36 4.53 4.33
CA ARG A 150 -2.28 4.66 5.30
C ARG A 150 -1.27 5.64 4.78
N ILE A 151 -0.93 6.64 5.57
CA ILE A 151 -0.05 7.72 5.15
C ILE A 151 1.08 7.84 6.15
N TRP A 152 2.32 7.71 5.70
CA TRP A 152 3.50 8.04 6.50
C TRP A 152 4.00 9.40 6.03
N THR A 153 3.91 10.41 6.89
CA THR A 153 4.24 11.78 6.50
C THR A 153 4.58 12.65 7.71
N THR A 154 4.86 13.94 7.49
CA THR A 154 5.08 14.93 8.56
C THR A 154 3.75 15.37 9.18
N PRO A 155 3.75 15.90 10.41
CA PRO A 155 2.52 16.40 11.07
C PRO A 155 1.72 17.39 10.21
N GLN A 156 2.39 18.37 9.61
CA GLN A 156 1.73 19.41 8.80
C GLN A 156 0.99 18.80 7.60
N THR A 157 1.67 17.91 6.87
CA THR A 157 1.07 17.21 5.72
C THR A 157 -0.09 16.29 6.15
N SER A 158 0.00 15.69 7.34
CA SER A 158 -1.07 14.81 7.84
C SER A 158 -2.38 15.55 8.11
N VAL A 159 -2.34 16.74 8.72
CA VAL A 159 -3.52 17.58 8.98
C VAL A 159 -4.23 17.90 7.66
N PHE A 160 -3.43 18.29 6.68
CA PHE A 160 -3.95 18.70 5.39
C PHE A 160 -4.61 17.52 4.64
N LEU A 161 -3.92 16.37 4.56
CA LEU A 161 -4.44 15.20 3.86
C LEU A 161 -5.67 14.61 4.55
N THR A 162 -5.70 14.57 5.88
CA THR A 162 -6.86 14.05 6.63
C THR A 162 -8.10 14.90 6.43
N THR A 163 -7.95 16.22 6.37
CA THR A 163 -9.05 17.14 6.08
C THR A 163 -9.67 16.85 4.71
N ILE A 164 -8.85 16.81 3.66
CA ILE A 164 -9.37 16.63 2.28
C ILE A 164 -9.92 15.22 2.04
N LEU A 165 -9.24 14.19 2.54
CA LEU A 165 -9.68 12.81 2.38
C LEU A 165 -10.98 12.54 3.15
N GLY A 166 -11.15 13.19 4.31
CA GLY A 166 -12.35 13.08 5.13
C GLY A 166 -13.59 13.64 4.43
N ASP A 167 -13.45 14.72 3.69
CA ASP A 167 -14.57 15.40 3.02
C ASP A 167 -14.92 14.76 1.67
N GLY A 168 -13.94 14.14 0.99
CA GLY A 168 -14.09 13.74 -0.40
C GLY A 168 -14.61 12.32 -0.64
N SER A 169 -14.29 11.34 0.23
CA SER A 169 -14.50 9.92 -0.11
C SER A 169 -15.68 9.27 0.62
N ALA A 170 -16.75 8.97 -0.12
CA ALA A 170 -17.94 8.29 0.41
C ALA A 170 -17.69 6.82 0.84
N ARG A 171 -16.55 6.22 0.47
CA ARG A 171 -16.24 4.79 0.72
C ARG A 171 -15.06 4.58 1.66
N LEU A 172 -14.35 5.65 2.02
CA LEU A 172 -13.20 5.59 2.90
C LEU A 172 -13.65 5.27 4.32
N ARG A 173 -13.24 4.11 4.84
CA ARG A 173 -13.63 3.61 6.17
C ARG A 173 -12.59 3.90 7.22
N SER A 174 -11.31 3.91 6.84
CA SER A 174 -10.20 4.13 7.77
C SER A 174 -9.10 4.94 7.10
N ILE A 175 -8.62 5.95 7.82
CA ILE A 175 -7.41 6.68 7.50
C ILE A 175 -6.46 6.47 8.68
N ARG A 176 -5.26 5.97 8.40
CA ARG A 176 -4.21 5.89 9.41
C ARG A 176 -3.08 6.79 9.00
N VAL A 177 -2.71 7.70 9.89
CA VAL A 177 -1.58 8.57 9.65
C VAL A 177 -0.50 8.23 10.64
N PHE A 178 0.65 7.87 10.10
CA PHE A 178 1.87 7.62 10.83
C PHE A 178 2.73 8.86 10.68
N CYS A 179 2.82 9.64 11.75
CA CYS A 179 3.63 10.84 11.77
C CYS A 179 5.03 10.51 12.28
N VAL A 180 6.05 10.80 11.49
CA VAL A 180 7.42 10.81 11.96
C VAL A 180 7.65 12.19 12.58
N ALA A 181 7.22 12.36 13.84
CA ALA A 181 7.26 13.64 14.54
C ALA A 181 8.15 13.55 15.79
N PHE A 182 8.78 14.66 16.14
CA PHE A 182 9.29 14.88 17.49
C PHE A 182 8.10 15.09 18.44
N LEU A 183 8.22 14.65 19.70
CA LEU A 183 7.14 14.52 20.69
C LEU A 183 6.25 15.77 20.92
N GLY A 184 6.64 16.96 20.46
CA GLY A 184 5.90 18.22 20.65
C GLY A 184 4.68 18.43 19.74
N ASP A 185 4.62 17.82 18.56
CA ASP A 185 3.65 18.21 17.51
C ASP A 185 2.33 17.40 17.50
N ILE A 186 2.20 16.39 18.36
CA ILE A 186 1.07 15.45 18.32
C ILE A 186 -0.25 16.11 18.80
N ALA A 187 -0.17 17.08 19.71
CA ALA A 187 -1.35 17.74 20.29
C ALA A 187 -2.20 18.49 19.24
N ALA A 188 -1.57 18.98 18.16
CA ALA A 188 -2.25 19.71 17.09
C ALA A 188 -3.14 18.81 16.20
N LEU A 189 -2.97 17.48 16.25
CA LEU A 189 -3.65 16.53 15.35
C LEU A 189 -5.00 16.00 15.90
N GLN A 190 -5.25 16.12 17.20
CA GLN A 190 -6.49 15.62 17.83
C GLN A 190 -7.81 16.25 17.34
N PRO A 191 -7.90 17.57 17.05
CA PRO A 191 -9.17 18.20 16.69
C PRO A 191 -9.74 17.71 15.34
N VAL A 192 -8.87 17.32 14.41
CA VAL A 192 -9.25 16.89 13.06
C VAL A 192 -9.89 15.51 13.08
N ALA A 193 -9.50 14.65 14.03
CA ALA A 193 -10.05 13.32 14.23
C ALA A 193 -11.56 13.31 14.47
N GLN A 194 -12.10 14.36 15.08
CA GLN A 194 -13.48 14.41 15.55
C GLN A 194 -14.48 14.87 14.48
N ARG A 195 -14.02 15.40 13.34
CA ARG A 195 -14.88 16.03 12.33
C ARG A 195 -15.15 15.19 11.10
N SER A 196 -14.46 14.06 10.94
CA SER A 196 -14.51 13.26 9.72
C SER A 196 -15.43 12.04 9.86
N PRO A 197 -16.11 11.58 8.79
CA PRO A 197 -16.84 10.30 8.77
C PRO A 197 -15.94 9.06 8.90
N VAL A 198 -14.63 9.25 8.98
CA VAL A 198 -13.63 8.20 9.16
C VAL A 198 -13.84 7.48 10.48
N THR A 199 -14.16 6.19 10.40
CA THR A 199 -14.51 5.34 11.55
C THR A 199 -13.32 5.10 12.49
N GLU A 200 -12.11 5.21 11.98
CA GLU A 200 -10.88 5.00 12.73
C GLU A 200 -9.77 5.90 12.19
N LEU A 201 -9.50 7.02 12.88
CA LEU A 201 -8.25 7.77 12.76
C LEU A 201 -7.31 7.32 13.88
N ARG A 202 -6.21 6.66 13.51
CA ARG A 202 -5.10 6.38 14.43
C ARG A 202 -3.91 7.25 14.06
N LEU A 203 -3.40 7.94 15.06
CA LEU A 203 -2.13 8.65 15.05
C LEU A 203 -1.16 7.77 15.83
N ASP A 204 -0.41 6.95 15.10
CA ASP A 204 0.63 6.13 15.72
C ASP A 204 1.93 6.94 15.64
N SER A 205 2.45 7.37 16.79
CA SER A 205 3.84 7.84 16.89
C SER A 205 4.74 6.60 16.90
N SER A 206 5.43 6.34 15.81
CA SER A 206 6.52 5.36 15.83
C SER A 206 7.70 5.97 16.57
N VAL A 207 7.72 5.85 17.89
CA VAL A 207 8.93 5.92 18.73
C VAL A 207 9.48 4.48 18.70
N GLN A 208 10.61 4.15 18.07
CA GLN A 208 11.96 4.60 18.36
C GLN A 208 12.80 4.76 17.06
N LEU A 209 13.15 5.99 16.69
CA LEU A 209 14.37 6.30 15.93
C LEU A 209 15.52 6.58 16.93
N GLY A 210 15.55 5.80 18.02
CA GLY A 210 16.34 6.08 19.22
C GLY A 210 17.82 5.68 19.13
N ASP A 211 18.21 4.83 18.18
CA ASP A 211 19.59 4.33 18.07
C ASP A 211 20.29 4.68 16.75
N CYS A 212 19.62 5.34 15.79
CA CYS A 212 20.19 5.64 14.47
C CYS A 212 20.88 7.01 14.37
N PHE A 213 20.83 7.84 15.42
CA PHE A 213 21.47 9.16 15.48
C PHE A 213 22.54 9.26 16.57
N ALA A 214 23.17 8.15 16.95
CA ALA A 214 24.45 8.21 17.66
C ALA A 214 25.49 8.79 16.68
N GLN A 215 25.90 10.04 16.91
CA GLN A 215 26.93 10.71 16.13
C GLN A 215 28.20 9.86 16.07
N PRO A 216 28.90 9.76 14.92
CA PRO A 216 30.24 9.22 14.91
C PRO A 216 31.14 10.17 15.72
N GLY A 217 31.58 9.69 16.88
CA GLY A 217 32.76 10.21 17.58
C GLY A 217 34.04 9.63 17.00
#